data_AF-A0A962B2M8-F1
#
_entry.id   AF-A0A962B2M8-F1
#
_cell.length_a   1.000
_cell.length_b   1.000
_cell.length_c   1.000
_cell.angle_alpha   90.00
_cell.angle_beta   90.00
_cell.angle_gamma   90.00
#
_symmetry.space_group_name_H-M   'P 1'
#
loop_
_entity.id
_entity.type
_entity.pdbx_description
1 polymer ?
#
loop_
_entity_poly.entity_id
_entity_poly.type
_entity_poly.pdbx_seq_one_letter_code
_entity_poly.pdbx_strand_id
1 'polypeptide(L)'
;MGQRTRPNANHFISQTYAALLGTSSWQDLLDGLSRTLPNGKATLFYHDSGSGSGAFALDSGFDERTRRDYNTYYSKKSPWMAKALVRPLDLGVCAEQMCPRDVLTRTEFFHDFMKPMDTMTAVGVTMLRDNGC
;
A
#
# COMPACT_ATOMS: atom_id res chain seq x y z
N MET A 1 13.05 28.80 -1.70
CA MET A 1 12.93 27.62 -2.60
C MET A 1 13.75 26.50 -1.98
N GLY A 2 13.13 25.71 -1.09
CA GLY A 2 13.85 24.75 -0.23
C GLY A 2 14.30 23.52 -1.04
N GLN A 3 15.55 23.12 -0.88
CA GLN A 3 16.09 21.88 -1.44
C GLN A 3 15.24 20.71 -0.94
N ARG A 4 14.48 20.07 -1.84
CA ARG A 4 13.86 18.78 -1.56
C ARG A 4 14.98 17.75 -1.44
N THR A 5 15.33 17.37 -0.21
CA THR A 5 16.21 16.24 0.07
C THR A 5 15.57 15.02 -0.58
N ARG A 6 16.22 14.43 -1.58
CA ARG A 6 15.76 13.16 -2.13
C ARG A 6 15.70 12.16 -0.98
N PRO A 7 14.62 11.38 -0.81
CA PRO A 7 14.59 10.34 0.18
C PRO A 7 15.78 9.40 -0.08
N ASN A 8 16.69 9.31 0.88
CA ASN A 8 17.88 8.46 0.74
C ASN A 8 17.42 7.01 0.94
N ALA A 9 17.51 6.17 -0.09
CA ALA A 9 17.14 4.76 0.01
C ALA A 9 17.85 4.06 1.18
N ASN A 10 19.10 4.45 1.50
CA ASN A 10 19.85 3.92 2.63
C ASN A 10 19.18 4.22 3.98
N HIS A 11 18.46 5.34 4.11
CA HIS A 11 17.72 5.66 5.33
C HIS A 11 16.60 4.65 5.58
N PHE A 12 15.81 4.34 4.56
CA PHE A 12 14.70 3.37 4.68
C PHE A 12 15.19 1.94 4.83
N ILE A 13 16.32 1.59 4.20
CA ILE A 13 16.99 0.31 4.45
C ILE A 13 17.38 0.19 5.93
N SER A 14 18.05 1.21 6.49
CA SER A 14 18.39 1.23 7.92
C SER A 14 17.17 1.18 8.83
N GLN A 15 16.09 1.89 8.51
CA GLN A 15 14.84 1.82 9.28
C GLN A 15 14.18 0.45 9.21
N THR A 16 14.28 -0.24 8.07
CA THR A 16 13.77 -1.62 7.92
C THR A 16 14.53 -2.55 8.87
N TYR A 17 15.87 -2.47 8.91
CA TYR A 17 16.66 -3.24 9.88
C TYR A 17 16.38 -2.85 11.32
N ALA A 18 16.22 -1.56 11.61
CA ALA A 18 15.90 -1.08 12.95
C ALA A 18 14.54 -1.61 13.44
N ALA A 19 13.54 -1.69 12.55
CA ALA A 19 12.23 -2.28 12.83
C ALA A 19 12.32 -3.79 13.07
N LEU A 20 13.11 -4.50 12.26
CA LEU A 20 13.37 -5.94 12.45
C LEU A 20 14.07 -6.24 13.78
N LEU A 21 15.00 -5.40 14.20
CA LEU A 21 15.77 -5.55 15.45
C LEU A 21 15.04 -4.98 16.68
N GLY A 22 13.85 -4.38 16.51
CA GLY A 22 13.06 -3.80 17.61
C GLY A 22 13.58 -2.47 18.15
N THR A 23 14.55 -1.85 17.49
CA THR A 23 15.08 -0.51 17.84
C THR A 23 14.23 0.63 17.27
N SER A 24 13.33 0.34 16.33
CA SER A 24 12.25 1.21 15.86
C SER A 24 11.01 0.36 15.56
N SER A 25 9.89 0.98 15.15
CA SER A 25 8.70 0.25 14.74
C SER A 25 8.52 0.23 13.22
N TRP A 26 7.71 -0.71 12.73
CA TRP A 26 7.22 -0.70 11.33
C TRP A 26 6.34 0.51 11.03
N GLN A 27 5.65 1.05 12.05
CA GLN A 27 4.85 2.27 11.91
C GLN A 27 5.75 3.48 11.62
N ASP A 28 6.89 3.61 12.30
CA ASP A 28 7.85 4.71 12.06
C ASP A 28 8.37 4.71 10.62
N LEU A 29 8.62 3.51 10.06
CA LEU A 29 8.99 3.33 8.65
C LEU A 29 7.88 3.82 7.72
N LEU A 30 6.63 3.42 7.95
CA LEU A 30 5.48 3.84 7.13
C LEU A 30 5.22 5.34 7.22
N ASP A 31 5.36 5.93 8.41
CA ASP A 31 5.25 7.37 8.60
C ASP A 31 6.39 8.12 7.91
N GLY A 32 7.59 7.54 7.89
CA GLY A 32 8.71 8.06 7.09
C GLY A 32 8.39 8.05 5.59
N LEU A 33 7.87 6.92 5.08
CA LEU A 33 7.52 6.75 3.68
C LEU A 33 6.38 7.69 3.24
N SER A 34 5.32 7.81 4.02
CA SER A 34 4.17 8.67 3.69
C SER A 34 4.57 10.14 3.57
N ARG A 35 5.56 10.59 4.33
CA ARG A 35 6.11 11.96 4.29
C ARG A 35 7.04 12.24 3.09
N THR A 36 7.41 11.23 2.29
CA THR A 36 8.27 11.44 1.12
C THR A 36 7.57 12.16 -0.04
N LEU A 37 6.24 12.08 -0.09
CA LEU A 37 5.40 12.70 -1.12
C LEU A 37 4.32 13.55 -0.46
N PRO A 38 3.94 14.70 -1.05
CA PRO A 38 2.74 15.41 -0.63
C PRO A 38 1.53 14.49 -0.71
N ASN A 39 0.69 14.48 0.34
CA ASN A 39 -0.46 13.58 0.47
C ASN A 39 -0.13 12.09 0.37
N GLY A 40 1.14 11.72 0.56
CA GLY A 40 1.60 10.35 0.49
C GLY A 40 0.88 9.46 1.50
N LYS A 41 0.56 8.25 1.07
CA LYS A 41 -0.05 7.22 1.91
C LYS A 41 0.77 5.95 1.81
N ALA A 42 0.96 5.28 2.92
CA ALA A 42 1.73 4.05 3.00
C ALA A 42 0.98 3.03 3.85
N THR A 43 1.00 1.76 3.44
CA THR A 43 0.36 0.70 4.21
C THR A 43 1.12 -0.61 4.07
N LEU A 44 1.16 -1.37 5.17
CA LEU A 44 1.36 -2.81 5.14
C LEU A 44 0.00 -3.46 5.31
N PHE A 45 -0.37 -4.29 4.35
CA PHE A 45 -1.64 -4.98 4.35
C PHE A 45 -1.44 -6.46 4.05
N TYR A 46 -2.35 -7.27 4.56
CA TYR A 46 -2.48 -8.66 4.16
C TYR A 46 -3.72 -8.82 3.29
N HIS A 47 -3.70 -9.86 2.48
CA HIS A 47 -4.85 -10.28 1.69
C HIS A 47 -4.94 -11.79 1.73
N ASP A 48 -6.05 -12.31 2.24
CA ASP A 48 -6.37 -13.73 2.26
C ASP A 48 -7.06 -14.11 0.94
N SER A 49 -6.43 -15.03 0.20
CA SER A 49 -6.94 -15.52 -1.08
C SER A 49 -8.19 -16.38 -0.96
N GLY A 50 -8.38 -17.07 0.17
CA GLY A 50 -9.52 -17.96 0.41
C GLY A 50 -10.80 -17.19 0.70
N SER A 51 -10.72 -16.17 1.56
CA SER A 51 -11.87 -15.33 1.90
C SER A 51 -12.05 -14.10 0.99
N GLY A 52 -11.03 -13.77 0.19
CA GLY A 52 -10.97 -12.55 -0.62
C GLY A 52 -10.92 -11.28 0.25
N SER A 53 -10.66 -11.42 1.55
CA SER A 53 -10.61 -10.32 2.49
C SER A 53 -9.17 -9.82 2.62
N GLY A 54 -9.03 -8.50 2.75
CA GLY A 54 -7.75 -7.89 3.08
C GLY A 54 -7.96 -6.78 4.09
N ALA A 55 -6.93 -6.50 4.88
CA ALA A 55 -6.96 -5.41 5.83
C ALA A 55 -5.63 -4.68 5.87
N PHE A 56 -5.70 -3.37 6.05
CA PHE A 56 -4.57 -2.56 6.47
C PHE A 56 -4.18 -3.00 7.88
N ALA A 57 -3.02 -3.66 7.99
CA ALA A 57 -2.46 -4.07 9.28
C ALA A 57 -1.73 -2.90 9.93
N LEU A 58 -1.02 -2.13 9.12
CA LEU A 58 -0.45 -0.83 9.48
C LEU A 58 -0.67 0.14 8.34
N ASP A 59 -0.90 1.40 8.67
CA ASP A 59 -1.14 2.44 7.67
C ASP A 59 -0.67 3.81 8.16
N SER A 60 -0.38 4.69 7.22
CA SER A 60 0.03 6.07 7.46
C SER A 60 -0.57 6.97 6.38
N GLY A 61 -1.14 8.09 6.81
CA GLY A 61 -1.80 9.06 5.93
C GLY A 61 -3.24 8.70 5.53
N PHE A 62 -3.85 7.70 6.17
CA PHE A 62 -5.28 7.38 6.03
C PHE A 62 -6.05 7.85 7.27
N ASP A 63 -7.28 8.31 7.06
CA ASP A 63 -8.19 8.56 8.19
C ASP A 63 -8.88 7.27 8.65
N GLU A 64 -9.45 7.31 9.87
CA GLU A 64 -10.07 6.13 10.48
C GLU A 64 -11.25 5.59 9.66
N ARG A 65 -12.03 6.49 9.05
CA ARG A 65 -13.17 6.12 8.21
C ARG A 65 -12.70 5.34 6.99
N THR A 66 -11.70 5.85 6.31
CA THR A 66 -11.11 5.27 5.12
C THR A 66 -10.53 3.89 5.40
N ARG A 67 -9.78 3.76 6.49
CA ARG A 67 -9.25 2.46 6.95
C ARG A 67 -10.36 1.45 7.17
N ARG A 68 -11.42 1.87 7.88
CA ARG A 68 -12.58 1.01 8.13
C ARG A 68 -13.28 0.62 6.84
N ASP A 69 -13.58 1.57 5.97
CA ASP A 69 -14.31 1.35 4.72
C ASP A 69 -13.50 0.44 3.76
N TYR A 70 -12.16 0.54 3.76
CA TYR A 70 -11.31 -0.41 3.04
C TYR A 70 -11.42 -1.83 3.60
N ASN A 71 -11.21 -1.98 4.90
CA ASN A 71 -11.15 -3.30 5.55
C ASN A 71 -12.50 -4.04 5.44
N THR A 72 -13.63 -3.33 5.48
CA THR A 72 -14.97 -3.94 5.46
C THR A 72 -15.53 -4.15 4.06
N TYR A 73 -15.18 -3.28 3.10
CA TYR A 73 -15.86 -3.25 1.80
C TYR A 73 -14.89 -3.23 0.61
N TYR A 74 -14.00 -2.24 0.55
CA TYR A 74 -13.21 -2.01 -0.66
C TYR A 74 -12.07 -3.02 -0.88
N SER A 75 -11.62 -3.75 0.15
CA SER A 75 -10.62 -4.82 -0.01
C SER A 75 -11.05 -5.88 -1.03
N LYS A 76 -12.36 -6.23 -1.03
CA LYS A 76 -12.97 -7.18 -1.98
C LYS A 76 -13.23 -6.60 -3.37
N LYS A 77 -13.24 -5.28 -3.49
CA LYS A 77 -13.56 -4.54 -4.73
C LYS A 77 -12.32 -4.02 -5.45
N SER A 78 -11.16 -4.09 -4.80
CA SER A 78 -9.92 -3.60 -5.38
C SER A 78 -9.54 -4.39 -6.64
N PRO A 79 -9.45 -3.75 -7.82
CA PRO A 79 -9.13 -4.45 -9.07
C PRO A 79 -7.68 -4.97 -9.10
N TRP A 80 -6.86 -4.58 -8.11
CA TRP A 80 -5.47 -5.01 -8.02
C TRP A 80 -5.31 -6.37 -7.36
N MET A 81 -6.23 -6.80 -6.48
CA MET A 81 -6.00 -7.99 -5.64
C MET A 81 -5.83 -9.27 -6.45
N ALA A 82 -6.60 -9.44 -7.53
CA ALA A 82 -6.45 -10.59 -8.44
C ALA A 82 -5.03 -10.71 -9.02
N LYS A 83 -4.37 -9.59 -9.37
CA LYS A 83 -2.99 -9.58 -9.86
C LYS A 83 -1.96 -9.64 -8.73
N ALA A 84 -2.28 -9.12 -7.54
CA ALA A 84 -1.41 -9.22 -6.36
C ALA A 84 -1.17 -10.68 -5.94
N LEU A 85 -2.19 -11.54 -6.14
CA LEU A 85 -2.13 -12.97 -5.84
C LEU A 85 -1.23 -13.79 -6.76
N VAL A 86 -0.86 -13.28 -7.94
CA VAL A 86 -0.07 -14.04 -8.93
C VAL A 86 1.24 -13.37 -9.34
N ARG A 87 1.45 -12.08 -9.02
CA ARG A 87 2.71 -11.38 -9.35
C ARG A 87 3.93 -12.03 -8.68
N PRO A 88 5.14 -11.92 -9.26
CA PRO A 88 6.36 -12.35 -8.59
C PRO A 88 6.53 -11.71 -7.21
N LEU A 89 7.08 -12.48 -6.27
CA LEU A 89 7.53 -11.93 -4.99
C LEU A 89 8.74 -11.01 -5.21
N ASP A 90 8.97 -10.10 -4.26
CA ASP A 90 10.13 -9.20 -4.19
C ASP A 90 10.28 -8.17 -5.32
N LEU A 91 9.38 -8.21 -6.31
CA LEU A 91 9.33 -7.23 -7.40
C LEU A 91 8.41 -6.06 -7.04
N GLY A 92 8.99 -4.86 -6.98
CA GLY A 92 8.23 -3.61 -6.91
C GLY A 92 7.44 -3.39 -8.20
N VAL A 93 6.16 -3.10 -8.09
CA VAL A 93 5.25 -2.87 -9.22
C VAL A 93 4.44 -1.59 -9.04
N CYS A 94 4.19 -0.91 -10.15
CA CYS A 94 3.21 0.17 -10.25
C CYS A 94 1.80 -0.39 -10.42
N ALA A 95 0.80 0.33 -9.91
CA ALA A 95 -0.61 -0.04 -10.00
C ALA A 95 -1.07 -0.29 -11.45
N GLU A 96 -0.54 0.47 -12.41
CA GLU A 96 -0.88 0.37 -13.83
C GLU A 96 -0.42 -0.94 -14.47
N GLN A 97 0.61 -1.58 -13.91
CA GLN A 97 1.05 -2.92 -14.33
C GLN A 97 0.07 -4.01 -13.88
N MET A 98 -0.76 -3.72 -12.88
CA MET A 98 -1.76 -4.63 -12.32
C MET A 98 -3.16 -4.35 -12.89
N CYS A 99 -3.52 -3.08 -13.03
CA CYS A 99 -4.79 -2.64 -13.59
C CYS A 99 -4.54 -1.39 -14.45
N PRO A 100 -4.74 -1.46 -15.77
CA PRO A 100 -4.60 -0.29 -16.65
C PRO A 100 -5.43 0.90 -16.16
N ARG A 101 -4.90 2.11 -16.35
CA ARG A 101 -5.48 3.33 -15.81
C ARG A 101 -6.93 3.56 -16.26
N ASP A 102 -7.19 3.34 -17.54
CA ASP A 102 -8.51 3.49 -18.16
C ASP A 102 -9.53 2.51 -17.56
N VAL A 103 -9.11 1.29 -17.22
CA VAL A 103 -9.94 0.32 -16.50
C VAL A 103 -10.18 0.78 -15.07
N LEU A 104 -9.13 1.12 -14.33
CA LEU A 104 -9.24 1.58 -12.93
C LEU A 104 -10.20 2.75 -12.80
N THR A 105 -10.08 3.76 -13.67
CA THR A 105 -10.90 4.97 -13.61
C THR A 105 -12.39 4.76 -13.89
N ARG A 106 -12.82 3.55 -14.25
CA ARG A 106 -14.23 3.17 -14.44
C ARG A 106 -14.79 2.34 -13.28
N THR A 107 -13.97 2.06 -12.26
CA THR A 107 -14.36 1.22 -11.12
C THR A 107 -14.97 2.03 -9.99
N GLU A 108 -15.90 1.42 -9.26
CA GLU A 108 -16.40 1.92 -7.97
C GLU A 108 -15.24 2.20 -6.99
N PHE A 109 -14.28 1.28 -6.92
CA PHE A 109 -13.08 1.42 -6.08
C PHE A 109 -12.32 2.73 -6.36
N PHE A 110 -12.22 3.13 -7.63
CA PHE A 110 -11.56 4.39 -7.96
C PHE A 110 -12.40 5.61 -7.56
N HIS A 111 -13.67 5.63 -7.94
CA HIS A 111 -14.54 6.80 -7.75
C HIS A 111 -14.89 7.06 -6.28
N ASP A 112 -15.15 6.00 -5.53
CA ASP A 112 -15.77 6.10 -4.20
C ASP A 112 -14.78 5.88 -3.07
N PHE A 113 -13.61 5.29 -3.35
CA PHE A 113 -12.54 5.08 -2.38
C PHE A 113 -11.27 5.89 -2.70
N MET A 114 -10.66 5.73 -3.87
CA MET A 114 -9.38 6.38 -4.17
C MET A 114 -9.48 7.90 -4.37
N LYS A 115 -10.45 8.34 -5.18
CA LYS A 115 -10.60 9.75 -5.55
C LYS A 115 -10.91 10.67 -4.36
N PRO A 116 -11.78 10.31 -3.39
CA PRO A 116 -12.01 11.13 -2.19
C PRO A 116 -10.76 11.35 -1.35
N MET A 117 -9.79 10.44 -1.42
CA MET A 117 -8.51 10.52 -0.73
C MET A 117 -7.41 11.25 -1.53
N ASP A 118 -7.74 11.86 -2.67
CA ASP A 118 -6.77 12.46 -3.61
C ASP A 118 -5.66 11.49 -4.04
N THR A 119 -5.99 10.19 -4.09
CA THR A 119 -5.05 9.13 -4.46
C THR A 119 -5.40 8.62 -5.84
N MET A 120 -4.41 8.59 -6.72
CA MET A 120 -4.63 8.21 -8.13
C MET A 120 -3.92 6.93 -8.51
N THR A 121 -2.80 6.61 -7.89
CA THR A 121 -2.02 5.42 -8.21
C THR A 121 -1.34 4.90 -6.95
N ALA A 122 -0.67 3.77 -7.07
CA ALA A 122 0.10 3.16 -6.00
C ALA A 122 1.32 2.45 -6.57
N VAL A 123 2.34 2.30 -5.73
CA VAL A 123 3.45 1.38 -5.95
C VAL A 123 3.51 0.43 -4.77
N GLY A 124 3.93 -0.81 -5.00
CA GLY A 124 4.03 -1.77 -3.91
C GLY A 124 4.79 -3.02 -4.30
N VAL A 125 5.12 -3.82 -3.29
CA VAL A 125 5.81 -5.10 -3.43
C VAL A 125 5.03 -6.16 -2.64
N THR A 126 5.00 -7.40 -3.12
CA THR A 126 4.55 -8.54 -2.30
C THR A 126 5.78 -9.17 -1.69
N MET A 127 5.90 -9.07 -0.36
CA MET A 127 7.04 -9.64 0.39
C MET A 127 6.83 -11.11 0.75
N LEU A 128 5.58 -11.51 0.97
CA LEU A 128 5.23 -12.87 1.38
C LEU A 128 3.94 -13.31 0.70
N ARG A 129 3.90 -14.58 0.31
CA ARG A 129 2.68 -15.29 -0.04
C ARG A 129 2.75 -16.65 0.63
N ASP A 130 1.75 -16.94 1.45
CA ASP A 130 1.53 -18.26 2.01
C ASP A 130 0.31 -18.86 1.29
N ASN A 131 0.43 -20.10 0.84
CA ASN A 131 -0.65 -20.79 0.14
C ASN A 131 -1.57 -21.55 1.10
N GLY A 132 -1.33 -21.46 2.42
CA GLY A 132 -1.95 -22.33 3.39
C GLY A 132 -1.36 -23.73 3.29
N CYS A 133 -0.94 -24.29 4.42
CA CYS A 133 -0.63 -25.71 4.52
C CYS A 133 -1.89 -26.57 4.39
#